data_AF-G8RV10-F1
#
_entry.id   AF-G8RV10-F1
#
_cell.length_a   1.000
_cell.length_b   1.000
_cell.length_c   1.000
_cell.angle_alpha   90.00
_cell.angle_beta   90.00
_cell.angle_gamma   90.00
#
_symmetry.space_group_name_H-M   'P 1'
#
loop_
_entity.id
_entity.type
_entity.pdbx_description
1 polymer ?
#
loop_
_entity_poly.entity_id
_entity_poly.type
_entity_poly.pdbx_seq_one_letter_code
_entity_poly.pdbx_strand_id
1 'polypeptide(L)' 'MEQSNDPPSTPKDATKATDEQRDLQEKLDHRNDDPEAPGGHQTKDDVADET' A
#
# COMPACT_ATOMS: atom_id res chain seq x y z
N MET A 1 -17.38 29.92 0.68
CA MET A 1 -17.56 28.92 -0.39
C MET A 1 -18.60 27.95 0.10
N GLU A 2 -19.71 27.82 -0.61
CA GLU A 2 -20.80 26.91 -0.26
C GLU A 2 -20.47 25.55 -0.89
N GLN A 3 -20.05 24.58 -0.07
CA GLN A 3 -19.88 23.20 -0.53
C GLN A 3 -21.26 22.56 -0.56
N SER A 4 -21.90 22.55 -1.73
CA SER A 4 -23.11 21.78 -1.98
C SER A 4 -22.83 20.30 -1.71
N ASN A 5 -23.23 19.83 -0.53
CA ASN A 5 -23.18 18.42 -0.12
C ASN A 5 -24.40 17.72 -0.71
N ASP A 6 -24.39 17.49 -2.02
CA ASP A 6 -25.39 16.67 -2.69
C ASP A 6 -24.74 15.30 -3.02
N PRO A 7 -24.72 14.36 -2.07
CA PRO A 7 -24.15 13.04 -2.32
C PRO A 7 -25.05 12.27 -3.31
N PRO A 8 -24.47 11.38 -4.12
CA PRO A 8 -25.25 10.58 -5.05
C PRO A 8 -26.30 9.74 -4.30
N SER A 9 -27.47 9.52 -4.92
CA SER A 9 -28.55 8.71 -4.33
C SER A 9 -28.13 7.29 -3.95
N THR A 10 -27.09 6.76 -4.60
CA THR A 10 -26.47 5.49 -4.25
C THR A 10 -25.03 5.76 -3.82
N PRO A 11 -24.68 5.50 -2.54
CA PRO A 11 -23.31 5.60 -2.07
C PRO A 11 -22.40 4.63 -2.82
N LYS A 12 -21.15 5.03 -3.06
CA LYS A 12 -20.13 4.10 -3.53
C LYS A 12 -19.89 3.04 -2.47
N ASP A 13 -19.69 1.81 -2.91
CA ASP A 13 -19.37 0.69 -2.03
C ASP A 13 -17.95 0.85 -1.47
N ALA A 14 -17.85 1.21 -0.19
CA ALA A 14 -16.58 1.43 0.52
C ALA A 14 -15.80 0.13 0.81
N THR A 15 -16.37 -1.05 0.55
CA THR A 15 -15.64 -2.32 0.66
C THR A 15 -14.73 -2.58 -0.54
N LYS A 16 -14.92 -1.84 -1.63
CA LYS A 16 -14.13 -1.97 -2.85
C LYS A 16 -12.99 -0.96 -2.84
N ALA A 17 -11.76 -1.46 -3.01
CA ALA A 17 -10.60 -0.62 -3.29
C ALA A 17 -10.79 0.16 -4.60
N THR A 18 -10.33 1.40 -4.62
CA THR A 18 -10.21 2.21 -5.85
C THR A 18 -9.13 1.64 -6.77
N ASP A 19 -9.17 2.01 -8.05
CA ASP A 19 -8.17 1.56 -9.02
C ASP A 19 -6.75 2.01 -8.60
N GLU A 20 -6.60 3.25 -8.14
CA GLU A 20 -5.32 3.76 -7.62
C GLU A 20 -4.80 2.94 -6.40
N GLN A 21 -5.71 2.54 -5.50
CA GLN A 21 -5.35 1.71 -4.35
C GLN A 21 -4.91 0.31 -4.77
N ARG A 22 -5.55 -0.26 -5.81
CA ARG A 22 -5.16 -1.57 -6.37
C ARG A 22 -3.79 -1.51 -7.02
N ASP A 23 -3.54 -0.49 -7.84
CA ASP A 23 -2.25 -0.28 -8.49
C ASP A 23 -1.12 -0.07 -7.48
N LEU A 24 -1.42 0.61 -6.37
CA LEU A 24 -0.46 0.77 -5.27
C LEU A 24 -0.19 -0.55 -4.56
N GLN A 25 -1.24 -1.34 -4.29
CA GLN A 25 -1.09 -2.64 -3.64
C GLN A 25 -0.25 -3.60 -4.46
N GLU A 26 -0.47 -3.68 -5.78
CA GLU A 26 0.31 -4.53 -6.68
C GLU A 26 1.81 -4.18 -6.64
N LYS A 27 2.15 -2.89 -6.63
CA LYS A 27 3.55 -2.45 -6.47
C LYS A 27 4.17 -2.84 -5.14
N LEU A 28 3.38 -2.85 -4.06
CA LEU A 28 3.85 -3.21 -2.72
C LEU A 28 4.04 -4.72 -2.57
N ASP A 29 3.16 -5.52 -3.15
CA ASP A 29 3.23 -6.98 -3.09
C ASP A 29 4.50 -7.50 -3.78
N HIS A 30 4.89 -6.87 -4.89
CA HIS A 30 6.13 -7.21 -5.62
C HIS A 30 7.40 -6.54 -5.05
N ARG A 31 7.29 -5.75 -3.98
CA ARG A 31 8.45 -4.98 -3.45
C ARG A 31 9.58 -5.87 -2.94
N ASN A 32 9.27 -7.10 -2.54
CA ASN A 32 10.25 -8.07 -2.04
C ASN A 32 10.57 -9.18 -3.06
N ASP A 33 10.02 -9.09 -4.28
CA ASP A 33 10.28 -10.05 -5.35
C ASP A 33 11.61 -9.82 -6.06
N ASP A 34 12.27 -8.68 -5.79
CA ASP A 34 13.62 -8.40 -6.26
C ASP A 34 14.63 -9.09 -5.33
N PRO A 35 15.27 -10.21 -5.75
CA PRO A 35 16.26 -10.89 -4.95
C PRO A 35 17.51 -10.03 -4.69
N GLU A 36 17.74 -8.99 -5.49
CA GLU A 36 18.83 -8.03 -5.34
C GLU A 36 18.40 -6.78 -4.55
N ALA A 37 17.17 -6.75 -4.02
CA ALA A 37 16.68 -5.64 -3.22
C ALA A 37 17.60 -5.37 -2.01
N PRO A 38 17.80 -4.10 -1.62
CA PRO A 38 18.54 -3.76 -0.40
C PRO A 38 17.91 -4.48 0.80
N GLY A 39 18.71 -5.30 1.49
CA GLY A 39 18.25 -6.11 2.62
C GLY A 39 17.70 -7.48 2.26
N GLY A 40 17.59 -7.86 0.99
CA GLY A 40 17.14 -9.19 0.56
C GLY A 40 18.04 -10.36 1.01
N HIS A 41 19.30 -10.06 1.35
CA HIS A 41 20.26 -11.01 1.92
C HIS A 41 20.55 -10.77 3.40
N GLN A 42 19.95 -9.76 4.04
CA GLN A 42 20.19 -9.49 5.46
C GLN A 42 19.43 -10.52 6.30
N THR A 43 20.17 -11.30 7.10
CA THR A 43 19.56 -12.18 8.09
C THR A 43 19.44 -11.46 9.44
N LYS A 44 18.62 -11.98 10.36
CA LYS A 44 18.51 -11.39 11.72
C LYS A 44 19.87 -11.31 12.43
N ASP A 45 20.81 -12.17 12.04
CA ASP A 45 22.15 -12.26 12.64
C ASP A 45 23.10 -11.17 12.08
N ASP A 46 22.72 -10.53 10.96
CA ASP A 46 23.44 -9.44 10.30
C ASP A 46 22.93 -8.04 10.69
N VAL A 47 21.88 -7.98 11.53
CA VAL A 47 21.30 -6.73 12.03
C VAL A 47 21.73 -6.56 13.49
N ALA A 48 22.32 -5.41 13.80
CA ALA A 48 22.67 -5.08 15.18
C ALA A 48 21.40 -4.95 16.04
N ASP A 49 21.36 -5.64 17.18
CA ASP A 49 20.29 -5.46 18.16
C ASP A 49 20.33 -4.02 18.69
N GLU A 50 19.22 -3.30 18.53
CA GLU A 50 19.03 -1.97 19.10
C GLU A 50 18.66 -2.13 20.59
N THR A 51 19.53 -1.65 21.49
CA THR A 51 19.33 -1.63 22.96
C THR A 51 19.17 -0.22 23.50
#